data_AF-A0A3L8S7I5-F1
#
_entry.id   AF-A0A3L8S7I5-F1
#
_cell.length_a   1.000
_cell.length_b   1.000
_cell.length_c   1.000
_cell.angle_alpha   90.00
_cell.angle_beta   90.00
_cell.angle_gamma   90.00
#
_symmetry.space_group_name_H-M   'P 1'
#
loop_
_entity.id
_entity.type
_entity.pdbx_description
1 polymer ?
#
loop_
_entity_poly.entity_id
_entity_poly.type
_entity_poly.pdbx_seq_one_letter_code
_entity_poly.pdbx_strand_id
1 'polypeptide(L)'
;MPCPCRSTRPRRGPTALTPRCLCVPVAWFSFDPSSAHADIIFSNDNLTVTCNSYDDRVVLGKTGFSKGLHYWELSIDRYDNHPDPAFGVARIDVLKDAMLGKDDKAWAMYVDNNRSWFMHNNSHTNRTEGGITKGATVGVLLDLTRRTLTFSINEDQQGPVAFENLEGLFFPAVSLNRNVQVRAWSGSPEHGVTFPAVGRGDRAVTLPLMLLSLQSLLLSSRSRRVPVQQGWLGRS
;
A
#
# COMPACT_ATOMS: atom_id res chain seq x y z
N MET A 1 -34.70 32.28 -57.02
CA MET A 1 -34.95 33.36 -56.03
C MET A 1 -34.52 32.85 -54.66
N PRO A 2 -33.89 33.66 -53.80
CA PRO A 2 -32.47 33.58 -53.44
C PRO A 2 -32.14 32.94 -52.05
N CYS A 3 -30.89 32.48 -51.89
CA CYS A 3 -30.14 32.35 -50.61
C CYS A 3 -29.60 33.75 -50.19
N PRO A 4 -29.19 34.06 -48.92
CA PRO A 4 -27.87 33.58 -48.44
C PRO A 4 -27.57 33.49 -46.91
N CYS A 5 -26.43 32.83 -46.64
CA CYS A 5 -25.49 32.89 -45.49
C CYS A 5 -25.87 32.14 -44.18
N ARG A 6 -24.99 31.35 -43.51
CA ARG A 6 -23.51 31.30 -43.55
C ARG A 6 -22.95 29.95 -43.03
N SER A 7 -21.74 29.67 -43.50
CA SER A 7 -20.83 28.52 -43.27
C SER A 7 -20.49 28.24 -41.79
N THR A 8 -20.09 27.03 -41.41
CA THR A 8 -18.67 26.59 -41.43
C THR A 8 -18.51 25.07 -41.13
N ARG A 9 -17.46 24.48 -41.74
CA ARG A 9 -16.99 23.09 -41.61
C ARG A 9 -16.75 22.64 -40.15
N PRO A 10 -16.77 21.33 -39.84
CA PRO A 10 -16.24 20.85 -38.57
C PRO A 10 -14.71 21.07 -38.56
N ARG A 11 -14.23 21.91 -37.64
CA ARG A 11 -12.80 22.01 -37.33
C ARG A 11 -12.35 20.70 -36.70
N ARG A 12 -11.26 20.13 -37.22
CA ARG A 12 -10.43 19.14 -36.51
C ARG A 12 -9.98 19.80 -35.20
N GLY A 13 -10.51 19.32 -34.08
CA GLY A 13 -10.02 19.61 -32.74
C GLY A 13 -9.05 18.51 -32.27
N PRO A 14 -8.10 18.82 -31.38
CA PRO A 14 -7.01 17.93 -31.03
C PRO A 14 -7.53 16.66 -30.38
N THR A 15 -6.90 15.54 -30.72
CA THR A 15 -7.05 14.23 -30.07
C THR A 15 -7.05 14.46 -28.56
N ALA A 16 -8.23 14.39 -27.93
CA ALA A 16 -8.31 14.38 -26.48
C ALA A 16 -7.58 13.11 -26.06
N LEU A 17 -6.36 13.28 -25.52
CA LEU A 17 -5.69 12.24 -24.76
C LEU A 17 -6.67 11.92 -23.64
N THR A 18 -7.43 10.84 -23.83
CA THR A 18 -8.23 10.25 -22.78
C THR A 18 -7.25 10.04 -21.64
N PRO A 19 -7.45 10.69 -20.47
CA PRO A 19 -6.61 10.39 -19.33
C PRO A 19 -6.82 8.90 -19.09
N ARG A 20 -5.78 8.11 -19.37
CA ARG A 20 -5.76 6.71 -18.99
C ARG A 20 -5.84 6.76 -17.47
N CYS A 21 -7.03 6.48 -16.95
CA CYS A 21 -7.21 6.18 -15.55
C CYS A 21 -6.32 4.96 -15.29
N LEU A 22 -5.09 5.23 -14.82
CA LEU A 22 -4.23 4.20 -14.31
C LEU A 22 -4.87 3.78 -13.00
N CYS A 23 -5.81 2.84 -13.10
CA CYS A 23 -6.06 1.89 -12.04
C CYS A 23 -4.72 1.21 -11.80
N VAL A 24 -3.93 1.74 -10.87
CA VAL A 24 -2.81 1.00 -10.33
C VAL A 24 -3.47 -0.06 -9.46
N PRO A 25 -3.35 -1.36 -9.80
CA PRO A 25 -3.94 -2.39 -8.98
C PRO A 25 -3.28 -2.30 -7.60
N VAL A 26 -4.04 -1.86 -6.59
CA VAL A 26 -3.61 -1.91 -5.21
C VAL A 26 -3.47 -3.38 -4.85
N ALA A 27 -2.25 -3.83 -4.61
CA ALA A 27 -2.00 -5.19 -4.18
C ALA A 27 -2.53 -5.34 -2.76
N TRP A 28 -3.59 -6.13 -2.60
CA TRP A 28 -4.11 -6.53 -1.30
C TRP A 28 -3.05 -7.38 -0.59
N PHE A 29 -2.64 -6.95 0.60
CA PHE A 29 -1.59 -7.58 1.38
C PHE A 29 -2.17 -8.20 2.65
N SER A 30 -1.98 -9.50 2.82
CA SER A 30 -2.17 -10.20 4.09
C SER A 30 -0.95 -11.08 4.37
N PHE A 31 -0.70 -11.31 5.64
CA PHE A 31 0.37 -12.19 6.07
C PHE A 31 0.00 -13.66 5.83
N ASP A 32 1.00 -14.49 5.61
CA ASP A 32 0.85 -15.92 5.36
C ASP A 32 1.20 -16.73 6.62
N PRO A 33 0.21 -17.31 7.32
CA PRO A 33 0.47 -18.16 8.48
C PRO A 33 1.35 -19.37 8.18
N SER A 34 1.34 -19.89 6.94
CA SER A 34 2.17 -21.04 6.57
C SER A 34 3.66 -20.70 6.46
N SER A 35 3.98 -19.41 6.36
CA SER A 35 5.37 -18.91 6.27
C SER A 35 6.00 -18.58 7.63
N ALA A 36 5.20 -18.55 8.70
CA ALA A 36 5.61 -17.91 9.94
C ALA A 36 6.18 -18.87 10.99
N HIS A 37 7.03 -18.33 11.85
CA HIS A 37 7.47 -19.02 13.06
C HIS A 37 6.27 -19.27 14.00
N ALA A 38 6.31 -20.36 14.78
CA ALA A 38 5.23 -20.74 15.70
C ALA A 38 4.92 -19.70 16.80
N ASP A 39 5.86 -18.79 17.07
CA ASP A 39 5.70 -17.70 18.05
C ASP A 39 4.94 -16.48 17.47
N ILE A 40 4.75 -16.41 16.14
CA ILE A 40 4.00 -15.32 15.51
C ILE A 40 2.51 -15.52 15.79
N ILE A 41 1.87 -14.46 16.28
CA ILE A 41 0.45 -14.44 16.59
C ILE A 41 -0.26 -13.58 15.54
N PHE A 42 -1.23 -14.18 14.87
CA PHE A 42 -2.06 -13.53 13.86
C PHE A 42 -3.40 -13.09 14.46
N SER A 43 -3.92 -11.98 13.96
CA SER A 43 -5.28 -11.52 14.24
C SER A 43 -5.80 -10.68 13.06
N ASN A 44 -7.07 -10.27 13.12
CA ASN A 44 -7.69 -9.41 12.11
C ASN A 44 -7.55 -9.97 10.69
N ASP A 45 -7.99 -11.21 10.48
CA ASP A 45 -7.90 -11.92 9.18
C ASP A 45 -6.48 -11.99 8.60
N ASN A 46 -5.49 -12.20 9.47
CA ASN A 46 -4.05 -12.22 9.15
C ASN A 46 -3.53 -10.88 8.61
N LEU A 47 -4.18 -9.77 8.95
CA LEU A 47 -3.68 -8.42 8.68
C LEU A 47 -2.88 -7.87 9.84
N THR A 48 -3.03 -8.40 11.05
CA THR A 48 -2.29 -7.95 12.24
C THR A 48 -1.39 -9.07 12.75
N VAL A 49 -0.12 -8.74 13.03
CA VAL A 49 0.86 -9.66 13.58
C VAL A 49 1.55 -9.07 14.82
N THR A 50 1.77 -9.93 15.80
CA THR A 50 2.67 -9.73 16.95
C THR A 50 3.43 -11.03 17.21
N CYS A 51 4.22 -11.10 18.27
CA CYS A 51 5.01 -12.26 18.61
C CYS A 51 4.87 -12.59 20.10
N ASN A 52 5.03 -13.84 20.49
CA ASN A 52 5.08 -14.26 21.90
C ASN A 52 6.51 -14.21 22.48
N SER A 53 7.53 -14.26 21.62
CA SER A 53 8.95 -14.32 22.01
C SER A 53 9.57 -12.93 22.25
N TYR A 54 10.65 -12.88 23.03
CA TYR A 54 11.55 -11.73 23.10
C TYR A 54 12.49 -11.65 21.89
N ASP A 55 12.77 -12.79 21.26
CA ASP A 55 13.53 -12.85 20.01
C ASP A 55 12.65 -12.41 18.83
N ASP A 56 13.28 -11.77 17.84
CA ASP A 56 12.59 -11.41 16.61
C ASP A 56 12.28 -12.65 15.77
N ARG A 57 11.05 -12.66 15.22
CA ARG A 57 10.55 -13.74 14.37
C ARG A 57 10.03 -13.16 13.06
N VAL A 58 10.29 -13.86 11.96
CA VAL A 58 9.87 -13.43 10.63
C VAL A 58 8.50 -13.97 10.27
N VAL A 59 7.72 -13.11 9.60
CA VAL A 59 6.52 -13.48 8.87
C VAL A 59 6.54 -12.86 7.47
N LEU A 60 6.07 -13.61 6.48
CA LEU A 60 5.99 -13.15 5.10
C LEU A 60 4.56 -12.81 4.70
N GLY A 61 4.48 -11.99 3.66
CA GLY A 61 3.30 -11.82 2.84
C GLY A 61 2.89 -13.07 2.09
N LYS A 62 1.58 -13.21 1.86
CA LYS A 62 1.04 -14.27 1.00
C LYS A 62 1.37 -14.09 -0.48
N THR A 63 1.45 -12.85 -0.95
CA THR A 63 1.68 -12.54 -2.37
C THR A 63 3.14 -12.19 -2.61
N GLY A 64 3.78 -12.91 -3.54
CA GLY A 64 5.12 -12.60 -4.01
C GLY A 64 5.12 -11.75 -5.29
N PHE A 65 6.12 -10.89 -5.43
CA PHE A 65 6.31 -9.98 -6.55
C PHE A 65 7.60 -10.29 -7.31
N SER A 66 7.52 -10.33 -8.63
CA SER A 66 8.67 -10.61 -9.52
C SER A 66 8.88 -9.60 -10.64
N LYS A 67 7.98 -8.61 -10.77
CA LYS A 67 8.04 -7.51 -11.76
C LYS A 67 7.15 -6.36 -11.34
N GLY A 68 7.41 -5.16 -11.85
CA GLY A 68 6.57 -3.98 -11.65
C GLY A 68 6.95 -3.14 -10.42
N LEU A 69 6.08 -2.20 -10.07
CA LEU A 69 6.23 -1.28 -8.94
C LEU A 69 5.16 -1.62 -7.90
N HIS A 70 5.57 -1.88 -6.66
CA HIS A 70 4.69 -2.29 -5.58
C HIS A 70 4.95 -1.44 -4.34
N TYR A 71 3.87 -1.01 -3.70
CA TYR A 71 3.91 -0.24 -2.46
C TYR A 71 2.91 -0.84 -1.47
N TRP A 72 3.32 -0.97 -0.22
CA TRP A 72 2.45 -1.33 0.89
C TRP A 72 2.89 -0.60 2.16
N GLU A 73 1.95 -0.51 3.10
CA GLU A 73 2.17 0.16 4.37
C GLU A 73 1.85 -0.76 5.54
N LEU A 74 2.61 -0.57 6.62
CA LEU A 74 2.44 -1.24 7.89
C LEU A 74 2.24 -0.19 8.98
N SER A 75 1.11 -0.23 9.68
CA SER A 75 0.86 0.65 10.82
C SER A 75 1.38 0.01 12.11
N ILE A 76 2.03 0.82 12.95
CA ILE A 76 2.53 0.41 14.26
C ILE A 76 1.40 0.54 15.29
N ASP A 77 0.74 -0.57 15.62
CA ASP A 77 -0.37 -0.59 16.57
C ASP A 77 0.08 -0.51 18.03
N ARG A 78 1.24 -1.11 18.31
CA ARG A 78 1.89 -1.15 19.62
C ARG A 78 3.39 -1.16 19.44
N TYR A 79 4.07 -0.36 20.26
CA TYR A 79 5.52 -0.27 20.33
C TYR A 79 5.89 0.08 21.76
N ASP A 80 6.36 -0.91 22.50
CA ASP A 80 6.71 -0.80 23.92
C ASP A 80 8.22 -0.96 24.11
N ASN A 81 8.83 -0.26 25.08
CA ASN A 81 10.29 -0.24 25.30
C ASN A 81 11.08 0.33 24.10
N HIS A 82 12.13 -0.37 23.67
CA HIS A 82 13.03 0.03 22.58
C HIS A 82 13.45 -1.16 21.68
N PRO A 83 12.51 -1.94 21.12
CA PRO A 83 12.83 -3.00 20.16
C PRO A 83 13.18 -2.43 18.78
N ASP A 84 13.80 -3.26 17.93
CA ASP A 84 14.18 -2.93 16.56
C ASP A 84 13.39 -3.77 15.54
N PRO A 85 12.04 -3.61 15.40
CA PRO A 85 11.31 -4.32 14.37
C PRO A 85 11.88 -3.97 12.98
N ALA A 86 11.89 -4.96 12.09
CA ALA A 86 12.42 -4.82 10.75
C ALA A 86 11.37 -5.07 9.68
N PHE A 87 11.45 -4.29 8.61
CA PHE A 87 10.49 -4.21 7.52
C PHE A 87 11.21 -4.31 6.19
N GLY A 88 10.67 -5.07 5.23
CA GLY A 88 11.27 -5.12 3.91
C GLY A 88 10.74 -6.24 3.04
N VAL A 89 11.66 -6.87 2.32
CA VAL A 89 11.37 -7.97 1.41
C VAL A 89 12.30 -9.14 1.67
N ALA A 90 11.81 -10.35 1.40
CA ALA A 90 12.58 -11.57 1.58
C ALA A 90 12.27 -12.62 0.52
N ARG A 91 13.18 -13.59 0.39
CA ARG A 91 12.91 -14.86 -0.29
C ARG A 91 12.06 -15.76 0.61
N ILE A 92 11.41 -16.76 -0.01
CA ILE A 92 10.52 -17.68 0.70
C ILE A 92 11.28 -18.48 1.79
N ASP A 93 12.54 -18.80 1.54
CA ASP A 93 13.44 -19.61 2.36
C ASP A 93 14.28 -18.79 3.35
N VAL A 94 13.94 -17.52 3.59
CA VAL A 94 14.58 -16.68 4.63
C VAL A 94 14.52 -17.35 6.01
N LEU A 95 15.55 -17.15 6.85
CA LEU A 95 15.52 -17.57 8.25
C LEU A 95 14.32 -16.97 8.99
N LYS A 96 13.58 -17.80 9.74
CA LYS A 96 12.34 -17.38 10.42
C LYS A 96 12.54 -17.06 11.90
N ASP A 97 13.67 -17.45 12.46
CA ASP A 97 14.06 -17.38 13.86
C ASP A 97 15.08 -16.26 14.15
N ALA A 98 15.23 -15.31 13.22
CA ALA A 98 16.18 -14.21 13.29
C ALA A 98 15.55 -12.90 12.76
N MET A 99 16.14 -11.76 13.13
CA MET A 99 15.81 -10.46 12.53
C MET A 99 16.04 -10.46 11.02
N LEU A 100 15.14 -9.84 10.26
CA LEU A 100 15.29 -9.71 8.80
C LEU A 100 16.59 -8.98 8.43
N GLY A 101 17.24 -9.47 7.38
CA GLY A 101 18.52 -8.95 6.90
C GLY A 101 19.74 -9.56 7.59
N LYS A 102 19.55 -10.44 8.60
CA LYS A 102 20.67 -11.24 9.16
C LYS A 102 21.23 -12.26 8.18
N ASP A 103 20.42 -12.78 7.27
CA ASP A 103 20.87 -13.68 6.20
C ASP A 103 20.96 -12.94 4.85
N ASP A 104 21.37 -13.68 3.83
CA ASP A 104 21.48 -13.25 2.44
C ASP A 104 20.15 -13.30 1.66
N LYS A 105 19.03 -13.58 2.34
CA LYS A 105 17.71 -13.80 1.73
C LYS A 105 16.72 -12.69 2.03
N ALA A 106 17.09 -11.71 2.85
CA ALA A 106 16.26 -10.56 3.17
C ALA A 106 16.98 -9.23 2.98
N TRP A 107 16.20 -8.22 2.60
CA TRP A 107 16.61 -6.82 2.45
C TRP A 107 15.63 -5.99 3.25
N ALA A 108 16.10 -5.38 4.33
CA ALA A 108 15.22 -4.76 5.31
C ALA A 108 15.74 -3.43 5.84
N MET A 109 14.83 -2.67 6.42
CA MET A 109 15.10 -1.57 7.33
C MET A 109 14.65 -2.00 8.73
N TYR A 110 15.54 -1.99 9.71
CA TYR A 110 15.15 -2.06 11.12
C TYR A 110 15.20 -0.66 11.74
N VAL A 111 14.30 -0.42 12.69
CA VAL A 111 14.06 0.94 13.19
C VAL A 111 13.61 0.90 14.66
N ASP A 112 14.28 1.70 15.49
CA ASP A 112 13.90 1.98 16.88
C ASP A 112 13.08 3.28 16.95
N ASN A 113 12.92 3.85 18.14
CA ASN A 113 12.18 5.10 18.34
C ASN A 113 12.96 6.37 17.95
N ASN A 114 14.23 6.24 17.59
CA ASN A 114 15.14 7.35 17.30
C ASN A 114 15.66 7.34 15.86
N ARG A 115 15.89 6.15 15.30
CA ARG A 115 16.69 5.98 14.07
C ARG A 115 16.41 4.64 13.40
N SER A 116 16.84 4.57 12.15
CA SER A 116 16.77 3.36 11.31
C SER A 116 18.13 3.03 10.70
N TRP A 117 18.26 1.78 10.27
CA TRP A 117 19.37 1.29 9.44
C TRP A 117 18.82 0.33 8.40
N PHE A 118 19.54 0.21 7.29
CA PHE A 118 19.31 -0.87 6.33
C PHE A 118 20.16 -2.08 6.69
N MET A 119 19.62 -3.27 6.47
CA MET A 119 20.27 -4.53 6.79
C MET A 119 20.06 -5.59 5.70
N HIS A 120 21.16 -6.21 5.30
CA HIS A 120 21.20 -7.37 4.40
C HIS A 120 22.50 -8.14 4.64
N ASN A 121 22.44 -9.48 4.70
CA ASN A 121 23.59 -10.34 4.96
C ASN A 121 24.40 -9.92 6.20
N ASN A 122 23.69 -9.57 7.28
CA ASN A 122 24.24 -9.08 8.54
C ASN A 122 25.10 -7.80 8.42
N SER A 123 25.03 -7.10 7.29
CA SER A 123 25.68 -5.82 7.06
C SER A 123 24.69 -4.69 7.31
N HIS A 124 25.13 -3.69 8.10
CA HIS A 124 24.33 -2.55 8.51
C HIS A 124 24.80 -1.29 7.79
N THR A 125 23.91 -0.61 7.07
CA THR A 125 24.27 0.56 6.26
C THR A 125 23.29 1.72 6.45
N ASN A 126 23.74 2.93 6.08
CA ASN A 126 22.91 4.13 5.93
C ASN A 126 22.04 4.47 7.15
N ARG A 127 22.66 4.55 8.34
CA ARG A 127 21.99 5.07 9.55
C ARG A 127 21.29 6.39 9.24
N THR A 128 19.99 6.46 9.53
CA THR A 128 19.16 7.64 9.30
C THR A 128 18.39 7.97 10.57
N GLU A 129 18.37 9.26 10.95
CA GLU A 129 17.58 9.75 12.09
C GLU A 129 16.08 9.73 11.77
N GLY A 130 15.27 9.67 12.83
CA GLY A 130 13.82 9.46 12.70
C GLY A 130 13.51 7.99 12.94
N GLY A 131 12.59 7.74 13.86
CA GLY A 131 12.19 6.41 14.27
C GLY A 131 10.68 6.24 14.27
N ILE A 132 10.22 5.16 14.89
CA ILE A 132 8.80 4.84 14.96
C ILE A 132 8.24 5.06 16.37
N THR A 133 6.93 5.24 16.42
CA THR A 133 6.13 5.24 17.65
C THR A 133 4.78 4.60 17.34
N LYS A 134 3.97 4.35 18.38
CA LYS A 134 2.60 3.91 18.19
C LYS A 134 1.84 4.90 17.28
N GLY A 135 1.19 4.38 16.25
CA GLY A 135 0.46 5.14 15.24
C GLY A 135 1.31 5.54 14.02
N ALA A 136 2.62 5.32 14.03
CA ALA A 136 3.45 5.54 12.86
C ALA A 136 3.11 4.56 11.73
N THR A 137 3.37 4.97 10.49
CA THR A 137 3.28 4.11 9.31
C THR A 137 4.66 3.88 8.72
N VAL A 138 4.96 2.65 8.33
CA VAL A 138 6.18 2.29 7.60
C VAL A 138 5.76 1.87 6.19
N GLY A 139 6.22 2.62 5.20
CA GLY A 139 6.00 2.32 3.78
C GLY A 139 7.20 1.58 3.18
N VAL A 140 6.91 0.62 2.32
CA VAL A 140 7.92 -0.14 1.57
C VAL A 140 7.61 -0.05 0.09
N LEU A 141 8.55 0.53 -0.66
CA LEU A 141 8.44 0.69 -2.11
C LEU A 141 9.43 -0.24 -2.81
N LEU A 142 8.90 -1.31 -3.41
CA LEU A 142 9.65 -2.26 -4.22
C LEU A 142 9.47 -1.93 -5.70
N ASP A 143 10.49 -1.36 -6.33
CA ASP A 143 10.51 -1.09 -7.77
C ASP A 143 11.38 -2.15 -8.47
N LEU A 144 10.76 -3.19 -9.02
CA LEU A 144 11.46 -4.22 -9.79
C LEU A 144 11.74 -3.79 -11.24
N THR A 145 11.26 -2.62 -11.66
CA THR A 145 11.60 -2.02 -12.96
C THR A 145 12.94 -1.29 -12.86
N ARG A 146 13.12 -0.49 -11.80
CA ARG A 146 14.40 0.18 -11.47
C ARG A 146 15.33 -0.68 -10.62
N ARG A 147 14.83 -1.83 -10.13
CA ARG A 147 15.53 -2.77 -9.24
C ARG A 147 15.94 -2.15 -7.90
N THR A 148 15.10 -1.30 -7.35
CA THR A 148 15.37 -0.55 -6.11
C THR A 148 14.37 -0.88 -5.01
N LEU A 149 14.82 -0.76 -3.75
CA LEU A 149 13.96 -0.78 -2.57
C LEU A 149 14.16 0.51 -1.78
N THR A 150 13.05 1.15 -1.43
CA THR A 150 13.02 2.40 -0.68
C THR A 150 12.03 2.30 0.47
N PHE A 151 12.33 2.96 1.58
CA PHE A 151 11.50 2.98 2.78
C PHE A 151 10.99 4.39 3.08
N SER A 152 9.84 4.47 3.71
CA SER A 152 9.28 5.70 4.26
C SER A 152 8.75 5.49 5.67
N ILE A 153 8.77 6.54 6.48
CA ILE A 153 8.10 6.61 7.78
C ILE A 153 7.16 7.81 7.75
N ASN A 154 5.87 7.60 7.99
CA ASN A 154 4.84 8.65 7.91
C ASN A 154 4.87 9.41 6.58
N GLU A 155 4.89 8.69 5.46
CA GLU A 155 4.97 9.21 4.07
C GLU A 155 6.31 9.87 3.68
N ASP A 156 7.16 10.24 4.64
CA ASP A 156 8.49 10.80 4.39
C ASP A 156 9.52 9.71 4.11
N GLN A 157 10.35 9.92 3.07
CA GLN A 157 11.39 8.95 2.72
C GLN A 157 12.42 8.82 3.84
N GLN A 158 12.64 7.59 4.30
CA GLN A 158 13.55 7.28 5.38
C GLN A 158 14.92 6.89 4.82
N GLY A 159 15.79 7.89 4.67
CA GLY A 159 17.15 7.72 4.17
C GLY A 159 17.24 7.72 2.63
N PRO A 160 18.36 7.29 2.03
CA PRO A 160 18.50 7.16 0.58
C PRO A 160 17.76 5.92 0.05
N VAL A 161 17.89 5.65 -1.26
CA VAL A 161 17.53 4.32 -1.80
C VAL A 161 18.32 3.26 -1.03
N ALA A 162 17.62 2.28 -0.47
CA ALA A 162 18.21 1.36 0.49
C ALA A 162 19.00 0.23 -0.18
N PHE A 163 18.44 -0.31 -1.25
CA PHE A 163 19.06 -1.40 -2.00
C PHE A 163 18.81 -1.22 -3.49
N GLU A 164 19.78 -1.67 -4.28
CA GLU A 164 19.78 -1.64 -5.74
C GLU A 164 20.04 -3.06 -6.28
N ASN A 165 19.81 -3.26 -7.58
CA ASN A 165 20.02 -4.53 -8.27
C ASN A 165 19.16 -5.70 -7.74
N LEU A 166 18.00 -5.41 -7.15
CA LEU A 166 17.03 -6.43 -6.75
C LEU A 166 16.42 -7.15 -7.96
N GLU A 167 16.45 -8.49 -7.93
CA GLU A 167 15.90 -9.34 -8.98
C GLU A 167 15.28 -10.64 -8.43
N GLY A 168 14.41 -11.28 -9.21
CA GLY A 168 13.73 -12.51 -8.82
C GLY A 168 12.42 -12.28 -8.07
N LEU A 169 11.97 -13.30 -7.33
CA LEU A 169 10.71 -13.28 -6.57
C LEU A 169 10.96 -12.80 -5.13
N PHE A 170 10.18 -11.83 -4.70
CA PHE A 170 10.24 -11.26 -3.35
C PHE A 170 8.88 -11.29 -2.68
N PHE A 171 8.87 -11.56 -1.38
CA PHE A 171 7.69 -11.44 -0.53
C PHE A 171 7.89 -10.27 0.41
N PRO A 172 6.87 -9.45 0.69
CA PRO A 172 6.94 -8.52 1.80
C PRO A 172 7.22 -9.29 3.09
N ALA A 173 8.01 -8.70 3.97
CA ALA A 173 8.48 -9.37 5.16
C ALA A 173 8.53 -8.41 6.35
N VAL A 174 8.21 -8.95 7.52
CA VAL A 174 8.40 -8.27 8.80
C VAL A 174 9.08 -9.21 9.78
N SER A 175 10.02 -8.70 10.58
CA SER A 175 10.45 -9.35 11.81
C SER A 175 10.17 -8.50 13.02
N LEU A 176 9.62 -9.11 14.06
CA LEU A 176 9.29 -8.41 15.30
C LEU A 176 9.27 -9.38 16.49
N ASN A 177 9.36 -8.81 17.69
CA ASN A 177 9.19 -9.51 18.95
C ASN A 177 7.89 -9.08 19.67
N ARG A 178 7.69 -9.60 20.88
CA ARG A 178 6.49 -9.38 21.70
C ARG A 178 6.21 -7.95 22.10
N ASN A 179 7.16 -7.03 21.94
CA ASN A 179 6.97 -5.62 22.30
C ASN A 179 6.36 -4.79 21.16
N VAL A 180 6.19 -5.39 19.98
CA VAL A 180 5.67 -4.72 18.80
C VAL A 180 4.43 -5.43 18.30
N GLN A 181 3.47 -4.66 17.79
CA GLN A 181 2.37 -5.17 16.99
C GLN A 181 2.22 -4.28 15.76
N VAL A 182 2.11 -4.91 14.60
CA VAL A 182 1.94 -4.20 13.34
C VAL A 182 0.72 -4.71 12.60
N ARG A 183 0.12 -3.83 11.79
CA ARG A 183 -1.00 -4.16 10.92
C ARG A 183 -0.68 -3.77 9.48
N ALA A 184 -0.87 -4.72 8.58
CA ALA A 184 -0.94 -4.51 7.14
C ALA A 184 -2.12 -3.62 6.79
N TRP A 185 -1.86 -2.52 6.09
CA TRP A 185 -2.94 -1.73 5.52
C TRP A 185 -3.45 -2.40 4.25
N SER A 186 -4.65 -2.99 4.33
CA SER A 186 -5.43 -3.34 3.16
C SER A 186 -6.28 -2.13 2.78
N GLY A 187 -5.94 -1.44 1.69
CA GLY A 187 -6.57 -0.18 1.29
C GLY A 187 -8.10 -0.19 1.43
N SER A 188 -8.61 0.54 2.42
CA SER A 188 -9.99 1.03 2.35
C SER A 188 -9.98 2.35 1.59
N PRO A 189 -10.88 2.57 0.61
CA PRO A 189 -10.92 3.78 -0.21
C PRO A 189 -11.18 5.09 0.56
N GLU A 190 -11.35 5.04 1.88
CA GLU A 190 -11.56 6.20 2.75
C GLU A 190 -10.26 6.88 3.24
N HIS A 191 -9.11 6.21 3.11
CA HIS A 191 -7.79 6.82 3.33
C HIS A 191 -6.95 6.68 2.06
N GLY A 192 -6.77 7.78 1.33
CA GLY A 192 -5.98 7.81 0.11
C GLY A 192 -4.54 7.34 0.36
N VAL A 193 -4.02 6.48 -0.51
CA VAL A 193 -2.61 6.08 -0.48
C VAL A 193 -1.81 7.18 -1.16
N THR A 194 -1.00 7.90 -0.39
CA THR A 194 -0.06 8.90 -0.91
C THR A 194 1.22 8.19 -1.32
N PHE A 195 1.57 8.22 -2.61
CA PHE A 195 2.87 7.69 -3.06
C PHE A 195 3.97 8.71 -2.77
N PRO A 196 5.04 8.34 -2.03
CA PRO A 196 6.20 9.22 -1.92
C PRO A 196 6.80 9.47 -3.30
N ALA A 197 7.15 10.72 -3.59
CA ALA A 197 7.72 11.13 -4.87
C ALA A 197 9.13 10.51 -5.03
N VAL A 198 9.31 9.63 -6.00
CA VAL A 198 10.63 9.04 -6.30
C VAL A 198 11.45 10.00 -7.16
N GLY A 199 12.27 10.84 -6.51
CA GLY A 199 13.39 11.56 -7.15
C GLY A 199 13.06 12.92 -7.79
N ARG A 200 14.07 13.81 -7.80
CA ARG A 200 13.98 15.23 -8.20
C ARG A 200 13.36 15.42 -9.59
N GLY A 201 12.14 15.97 -9.60
CA GLY A 201 11.43 16.40 -10.81
C GLY A 201 10.03 15.83 -10.92
N ASP A 202 9.76 14.70 -10.26
CA ASP A 202 8.45 14.08 -10.25
C ASP A 202 7.61 14.69 -9.12
N ARG A 203 6.55 15.41 -9.49
CA ARG A 203 5.54 15.87 -8.52
C ARG A 203 4.99 14.65 -7.80
N ALA A 204 4.76 14.76 -6.48
CA ALA A 204 4.00 13.78 -5.72
C ALA A 204 2.77 13.37 -6.52
N VAL A 205 2.68 12.08 -6.88
CA VAL A 205 1.50 11.55 -7.55
C VAL A 205 0.47 11.34 -6.46
N THR A 206 -0.18 12.42 -6.04
CA THR A 206 -1.48 12.33 -5.39
C THR A 206 -2.43 11.77 -6.43
N LEU A 207 -2.73 10.46 -6.36
CA LEU A 207 -3.81 9.92 -7.18
C LEU A 207 -5.10 10.62 -6.70
N PRO A 208 -5.79 11.38 -7.58
CA PRO A 208 -6.95 12.14 -7.14
C PRO A 208 -8.08 11.18 -6.74
N LEU A 209 -8.70 11.47 -5.58
CA LEU A 209 -10.05 11.05 -5.25
C LEU A 209 -10.96 11.31 -6.45
N MET A 210 -11.43 10.25 -7.11
CA MET A 210 -12.52 10.34 -8.08
C MET A 210 -13.66 9.44 -7.61
N LEU A 211 -14.51 10.08 -6.82
CA LEU A 211 -15.95 9.86 -6.65
C LEU A 211 -16.45 8.45 -6.27
N LEU A 212 -16.65 8.23 -4.97
CA LEU A 212 -17.82 7.49 -4.47
C LEU A 212 -18.76 8.46 -3.76
N SER A 213 -19.53 9.27 -4.51
CA SER A 213 -20.73 9.90 -3.93
C SER A 213 -21.96 9.97 -4.84
N LEU A 214 -21.93 9.40 -6.06
CA LEU A 214 -23.08 9.48 -6.99
C LEU A 214 -23.86 8.18 -7.22
N GLN A 215 -23.46 7.04 -6.65
CA GLN A 215 -24.30 5.82 -6.74
C GLN A 215 -25.35 5.70 -5.62
N SER A 216 -25.19 6.42 -4.50
CA SER A 216 -26.17 6.40 -3.40
C SER A 216 -27.39 7.30 -3.63
N LEU A 217 -27.34 8.22 -4.61
CA LEU A 217 -28.43 9.17 -4.91
C LEU A 217 -29.28 8.79 -6.14
N LEU A 218 -28.91 7.75 -6.89
CA LEU A 218 -29.70 7.28 -8.05
C LEU A 218 -30.60 6.07 -7.76
N LEU A 219 -30.52 5.48 -6.56
CA LEU A 219 -31.43 4.42 -6.11
C LEU A 219 -32.56 4.89 -5.17
N SER A 220 -32.62 6.18 -4.83
CA SER A 220 -33.75 6.76 -4.07
C SER A 220 -34.82 7.45 -4.96
N SER A 221 -34.56 7.67 -6.25
CA SER A 221 -35.48 8.39 -7.14
C SER A 221 -36.35 7.52 -8.07
N ARG A 222 -36.33 6.19 -7.93
CA ARG A 222 -37.24 5.29 -8.68
C ARG A 222 -38.11 4.42 -7.76
N SER A 223 -38.93 5.04 -6.92
CA SER A 223 -40.19 4.42 -6.49
C SER A 223 -41.21 5.47 -6.04
N ARG A 224 -41.87 6.12 -7.00
CA ARG A 224 -43.25 6.61 -6.85
C ARG A 224 -43.99 6.30 -8.15
N ARG A 225 -44.70 5.18 -8.19
CA ARG A 225 -45.74 4.96 -9.18
C ARG A 225 -46.92 5.87 -8.82
N VAL A 226 -47.34 6.67 -9.78
CA VAL A 226 -48.59 7.45 -9.74
C VAL A 226 -49.76 6.47 -9.95
N PRO A 227 -50.81 6.47 -9.11
CA PRO A 227 -52.04 5.75 -9.44
C PRO A 227 -52.81 6.54 -10.51
N VAL A 228 -53.16 5.85 -11.61
CA VAL A 228 -54.10 6.34 -12.61
C VAL A 228 -55.49 6.39 -11.99
N GLN A 229 -56.10 7.58 -11.90
CA GLN A 229 -57.54 7.72 -11.69
C GLN A 229 -58.26 7.43 -13.02
N GLN A 230 -59.09 6.39 -13.03
CA GLN A 230 -60.23 6.29 -13.95
C GLN A 230 -61.49 6.39 -13.11
N GLY A 231 -62.22 7.51 -13.25
CA GLY A 231 -63.61 7.58 -12.82
C GLY A 231 -64.51 7.21 -14.00
N TRP A 232 -65.55 6.42 -13.75
CA TRP A 232 -66.80 6.48 -14.53
C TRP A 232 -68.02 6.17 -13.64
N LEU A 233 -69.03 6.97 -13.93
CA LEU A 233 -70.35 7.18 -13.33
C LEU A 233 -71.23 5.94 -13.11
N GLY A 234 -71.95 5.93 -11.98
CA GLY A 234 -73.42 6.03 -11.97
C GLY A 234 -74.28 4.76 -12.08
N ARG A 235 -74.82 4.32 -10.93
CA ARG A 235 -76.22 3.87 -10.72
C ARG A 235 -76.61 4.37 -9.33
N SER A 236 -77.62 5.21 -9.16
CA SER A 236 -79.05 4.93 -9.37
C SER A 236 -79.79 6.18 -9.86
#